data_AF-A0AAV0WAS4-F1
#
_entry.id   AF-A0AAV0WAS4-F1
#
_cell.length_a   1.000
_cell.length_b   1.000
_cell.length_c   1.000
_cell.angle_alpha   90.00
_cell.angle_beta   90.00
_cell.angle_gamma   90.00
#
_symmetry.space_group_name_H-M   'P 1'
#
loop_
_entity.id
_entity.type
_entity.pdbx_description
1 polymer ?
#
loop_
_entity_poly.entity_id
_entity_poly.type
_entity_poly.pdbx_seq_one_letter_code
_entity_poly.pdbx_strand_id
1 'polypeptide(L)'
;MDNLKKPNNSKKKKEQLSKNILETLEKKKECEKKALDIVIELIDGGLEEADLLNKLHSINPCHYEDVVEERFILKQCGYFMCEKKLEYIPNQKYKISLALKKVYDITERKKFCSNICFKSSKYLQNQLLTTPLWLREKDTVPTFKLLNDTKTDLEEQLNNFSSLNIKN
;
A
#
# COMPACT_ATOMS: atom_id res chain seq x y z
N MET A 1 54.54 -11.06 40.26
CA MET A 1 53.27 -11.80 40.19
C MET A 1 52.31 -10.94 39.38
N ASP A 2 52.42 -11.03 38.06
CA ASP A 2 51.70 -10.17 37.13
C ASP A 2 50.30 -10.72 36.89
N ASN A 3 49.32 -10.04 37.48
CA ASN A 3 47.91 -10.37 37.36
C ASN A 3 47.37 -9.77 36.05
N LEU A 4 47.54 -10.51 34.95
CA LEU A 4 46.96 -10.18 33.65
C LEU A 4 45.43 -10.26 33.72
N LYS A 5 44.78 -9.12 33.98
CA LYS A 5 43.32 -8.94 33.83
C LYS A 5 42.92 -9.31 32.40
N LYS A 6 42.22 -10.44 32.23
CA LYS A 6 41.63 -10.87 30.95
C LYS A 6 40.69 -9.78 30.42
N PRO A 7 40.71 -9.48 29.10
CA PRO A 7 39.88 -8.44 28.52
C PRO A 7 38.39 -8.79 28.67
N ASN A 8 37.61 -7.80 29.11
CA ASN A 8 36.22 -7.95 29.55
C ASN A 8 35.28 -8.06 28.33
N ASN A 9 35.31 -9.22 27.66
CA ASN A 9 34.60 -9.51 26.40
C ASN A 9 33.08 -9.29 26.50
N SER A 10 32.49 -9.44 27.70
CA SER A 10 31.08 -9.15 27.97
C SER A 10 30.74 -7.66 27.92
N LYS A 11 31.66 -6.79 28.38
CA LYS A 11 31.48 -5.33 28.34
C LYS A 11 31.52 -4.81 26.91
N LYS A 12 32.49 -5.28 26.10
CA LYS A 12 32.61 -4.93 24.68
C LYS A 12 31.39 -5.37 23.86
N LYS A 13 30.83 -6.56 24.15
CA LYS A 13 29.58 -7.04 23.52
C LYS A 13 28.36 -6.18 23.88
N LYS A 14 28.23 -5.74 25.14
CA LYS A 14 27.14 -4.85 25.57
C LYS A 14 27.23 -3.47 24.90
N GLU A 15 28.42 -2.90 24.82
CA GLU A 15 28.66 -1.62 24.14
C GLU A 15 28.33 -1.71 22.64
N GLN A 16 28.73 -2.80 21.97
CA GLN A 16 28.39 -3.01 20.55
C GLN A 16 26.89 -3.18 20.34
N LEU A 17 26.21 -3.95 21.20
CA LEU A 17 24.76 -4.13 21.14
C LEU A 17 24.04 -2.78 21.30
N SER A 18 24.45 -1.96 22.28
CA SER A 18 23.87 -0.64 22.50
C SER A 18 24.03 0.28 21.28
N LYS A 19 25.19 0.25 20.62
CA LYS A 19 25.44 1.02 19.40
C LYS A 19 24.54 0.57 18.25
N ASN A 20 24.46 -0.74 18.00
CA ASN A 20 23.62 -1.29 16.94
C ASN A 20 22.13 -0.98 17.15
N ILE A 21 21.66 -1.00 18.41
CA ILE A 21 20.28 -0.60 18.75
C ILE A 21 20.05 0.87 18.40
N LEU A 22 20.96 1.76 18.79
CA LEU A 22 20.83 3.19 18.53
C LEU A 22 20.78 3.49 17.02
N GLU A 23 21.69 2.90 16.25
CA GLU A 23 21.72 3.03 14.78
C GLU A 23 20.43 2.50 14.13
N THR A 24 19.90 1.38 14.62
CA THR A 24 18.62 0.83 14.13
C THR A 24 17.46 1.77 14.42
N LEU A 25 17.43 2.40 15.60
CA LEU A 25 16.39 3.36 15.98
C LEU A 25 16.44 4.63 15.13
N GLU A 26 17.64 5.15 14.86
CA GLU A 26 17.85 6.30 13.98
C GLU A 26 17.37 6.01 12.57
N LYS A 27 17.79 4.88 12.00
CA LYS A 27 17.36 4.45 10.67
C LYS A 27 15.85 4.24 10.58
N LYS A 28 15.26 3.62 11.61
CA LYS A 28 13.80 3.47 11.72
C LYS A 28 13.10 4.82 11.65
N LYS A 29 13.55 5.78 12.47
CA LYS A 29 12.98 7.14 12.52
C LYS A 29 13.07 7.85 11.17
N GLU A 30 14.22 7.75 10.49
CA GLU A 30 14.40 8.35 9.16
C GLU A 30 13.48 7.72 8.11
N CYS A 31 13.36 6.40 8.12
CA CYS A 31 12.48 5.67 7.22
C CYS A 31 11.00 6.00 7.46
N GLU A 32 10.57 6.09 8.73
CA GLU A 32 9.20 6.48 9.10
C GLU A 32 8.90 7.92 8.67
N LYS A 33 9.85 8.85 8.88
CA LYS A 33 9.70 10.23 8.40
C LYS A 33 9.55 10.28 6.88
N LYS A 34 10.39 9.56 6.14
CA LYS A 34 10.31 9.49 4.68
C LYS A 34 8.97 8.93 4.21
N ALA A 35 8.47 7.87 4.85
CA ALA A 35 7.16 7.29 4.52
C ALA A 35 6.04 8.31 4.73
N LEU A 36 6.09 9.05 5.84
CA LEU A 36 5.11 10.09 6.16
C LEU A 36 5.13 11.22 5.12
N ASP A 37 6.31 11.70 4.74
CA ASP A 37 6.46 12.76 3.73
C ASP A 37 5.82 12.32 2.39
N ILE A 38 6.01 11.05 2.00
CA ILE A 38 5.38 10.47 0.80
C ILE A 38 3.86 10.36 0.95
N VAL A 39 3.36 9.93 2.12
CA VAL A 39 1.91 9.84 2.37
C VAL A 39 1.24 11.20 2.19
N ILE A 40 1.83 12.26 2.74
CA ILE A 40 1.32 13.63 2.59
C ILE A 40 1.25 14.02 1.11
N GLU A 41 2.32 13.78 0.36
CA GLU A 41 2.36 14.09 -1.07
C GLU A 41 1.29 13.31 -1.87
N LEU A 42 1.08 12.03 -1.55
CA LEU A 42 0.07 11.20 -2.22
C LEU A 42 -1.37 11.61 -1.89
N ILE A 43 -1.60 12.22 -0.71
CA ILE A 43 -2.91 12.78 -0.35
C ILE A 43 -3.21 14.00 -1.21
N ASP A 44 -2.25 14.91 -1.37
CA ASP A 44 -2.40 16.12 -2.17
C ASP A 44 -2.66 15.80 -3.65
N GLY A 45 -1.99 14.78 -4.19
CA GLY A 45 -2.16 14.32 -5.57
C GLY A 45 -1.31 15.10 -6.58
N GLY A 46 -1.62 14.94 -7.88
CA GLY A 46 -0.88 15.61 -8.97
C GLY A 46 0.48 15.00 -9.31
N LEU A 47 0.74 13.75 -8.89
CA LEU A 47 1.98 13.05 -9.22
C LEU A 47 1.95 12.45 -10.63
N GLU A 48 3.08 12.47 -11.31
CA GLU A 48 3.28 11.71 -12.54
C GLU A 48 3.44 10.21 -12.25
N GLU A 49 3.15 9.37 -13.25
CA GLU A 49 3.24 7.91 -13.15
C GLU A 49 4.62 7.42 -12.70
N ALA A 50 5.67 7.93 -13.32
CA ALA A 50 7.04 7.54 -12.96
C ALA A 50 7.36 7.89 -11.51
N ASP A 51 6.96 9.08 -11.05
CA ASP A 51 7.20 9.55 -9.69
C ASP A 51 6.46 8.71 -8.66
N LEU A 52 5.20 8.36 -8.96
CA LEU A 52 4.44 7.46 -8.10
C LEU A 52 5.17 6.13 -7.94
N LEU A 53 5.49 5.46 -9.06
CA LEU A 53 6.09 4.12 -9.03
C LEU A 53 7.43 4.10 -8.29
N ASN A 54 8.23 5.16 -8.41
CA ASN A 54 9.48 5.32 -7.66
C ASN A 54 9.25 5.42 -6.15
N LYS A 55 8.17 6.08 -5.73
CA LYS A 55 7.83 6.27 -4.30
C LYS A 55 7.27 5.02 -3.64
N LEU A 56 6.63 4.12 -4.39
CA LEU A 56 6.00 2.90 -3.84
C LEU A 56 6.96 2.00 -3.05
N HIS A 57 8.25 1.99 -3.39
CA HIS A 57 9.24 1.24 -2.63
C HIS A 57 9.44 1.76 -1.18
N SER A 58 9.07 3.01 -0.92
CA SER A 58 9.23 3.68 0.37
C SER A 58 7.92 3.77 1.16
N ILE A 59 6.92 2.94 0.85
CA ILE A 59 5.68 2.83 1.63
C ILE A 59 5.25 1.36 1.83
N ASN A 60 4.20 1.16 2.64
CA ASN A 60 3.61 -0.13 2.99
C ASN A 60 2.11 -0.12 2.64
N PRO A 61 1.47 -1.30 2.60
CA PRO A 61 0.01 -1.37 2.49
C PRO A 61 -0.75 -0.53 3.52
N CYS A 62 -0.26 -0.41 4.76
CA CYS A 62 -0.90 0.43 5.78
C CYS A 62 -0.84 1.92 5.42
N HIS A 63 0.32 2.41 4.96
CA HIS A 63 0.45 3.79 4.49
C HIS A 63 -0.46 4.05 3.27
N TYR A 64 -0.65 3.05 2.41
CA TYR A 64 -1.59 3.14 1.29
C TYR A 64 -3.03 3.31 1.78
N GLU A 65 -3.44 2.54 2.79
CA GLU A 65 -4.75 2.63 3.42
C GLU A 65 -4.97 4.00 4.06
N ASP A 66 -3.97 4.53 4.75
CA ASP A 66 -4.02 5.87 5.34
C ASP A 66 -4.26 6.93 4.25
N VAL A 67 -3.54 6.89 3.13
CA VAL A 67 -3.76 7.81 2.00
C VAL A 67 -5.19 7.67 1.46
N VAL A 68 -5.69 6.45 1.29
CA VAL A 68 -7.06 6.21 0.80
C VAL A 68 -8.10 6.80 1.76
N GLU A 69 -7.92 6.63 3.07
CA GLU A 69 -8.82 7.19 4.08
C GLU A 69 -8.77 8.72 4.10
N GLU A 70 -7.58 9.31 4.13
CA GLU A 70 -7.42 10.77 4.14
C GLU A 70 -8.01 11.40 2.87
N ARG A 71 -7.76 10.82 1.69
CA ARG A 71 -8.41 11.25 0.44
C ARG A 71 -9.92 11.12 0.52
N PHE A 72 -10.44 10.04 1.12
CA PHE A 72 -11.88 9.85 1.30
C PHE A 72 -12.50 10.91 2.22
N ILE A 73 -11.82 11.27 3.32
CA ILE A 73 -12.20 12.38 4.21
C ILE A 73 -12.28 13.70 3.43
N LEU A 74 -11.32 13.94 2.54
CA LEU A 74 -11.27 15.10 1.61
C LEU A 74 -12.23 14.99 0.41
N LYS A 75 -13.12 13.98 0.39
CA LYS A 75 -14.06 13.69 -0.69
C LYS A 75 -13.38 13.52 -2.04
N GLN A 76 -12.18 12.95 -2.07
CA GLN A 76 -11.44 12.56 -3.27
C GLN A 76 -11.48 11.05 -3.47
N CYS A 77 -11.34 10.63 -4.72
CA CYS A 77 -11.14 9.22 -5.04
C CYS A 77 -9.87 8.71 -4.36
N GLY A 78 -9.95 7.58 -3.67
CA GLY A 78 -8.80 6.96 -2.99
C GLY A 78 -7.72 6.42 -3.92
N TYR A 79 -7.98 6.30 -5.22
CA TYR A 79 -6.93 5.90 -6.17
C TYR A 79 -5.97 7.07 -6.42
N PHE A 80 -4.67 6.84 -6.22
CA PHE A 80 -3.63 7.88 -6.25
C PHE A 80 -3.62 8.69 -7.55
N MET A 81 -3.81 8.03 -8.70
CA MET A 81 -3.83 8.67 -10.02
C MET A 81 -5.19 9.23 -10.42
N CYS A 82 -6.14 9.32 -9.49
CA CYS A 82 -7.47 9.84 -9.77
C CYS A 82 -7.71 11.14 -9.00
N GLU A 83 -7.91 12.22 -9.75
CA GLU A 83 -8.23 13.54 -9.20
C GLU A 83 -9.74 13.79 -9.03
N LYS A 84 -10.58 12.80 -9.41
CA LYS A 84 -12.04 12.94 -9.31
C LYS A 84 -12.48 13.06 -7.86
N LYS A 85 -13.41 13.98 -7.61
CA LYS A 85 -14.10 14.11 -6.33
C LYS A 85 -15.23 13.07 -6.22
N LEU A 86 -15.55 12.69 -5.00
CA LEU A 86 -16.65 11.80 -4.68
C LEU A 86 -17.92 12.61 -4.41
N GLU A 87 -18.80 12.67 -5.39
CA GLU A 87 -20.03 13.49 -5.31
C GLU A 87 -21.14 12.81 -4.50
N TYR A 88 -21.36 11.51 -4.74
CA TYR A 88 -22.42 10.74 -4.11
C TYR A 88 -21.86 9.55 -3.32
N ILE A 89 -21.60 9.78 -2.04
CA ILE A 89 -21.11 8.74 -1.12
C ILE A 89 -22.32 8.14 -0.38
N PRO A 90 -22.63 6.84 -0.56
CA PRO A 90 -23.69 6.19 0.19
C PRO A 90 -23.38 6.14 1.69
N ASN A 91 -24.37 6.47 2.52
CA ASN A 91 -24.27 6.36 3.98
C ASN A 91 -24.33 4.90 4.46
N GLN A 92 -24.92 4.00 3.68
CA GLN A 92 -25.08 2.59 4.05
C GLN A 92 -23.76 1.81 3.98
N LYS A 93 -23.59 0.85 4.91
CA LYS A 93 -22.47 -0.09 4.92
C LYS A 93 -22.67 -1.27 3.96
N TYR A 94 -23.91 -1.75 3.83
CA TYR A 94 -24.22 -2.94 3.05
C TYR A 94 -25.10 -2.61 1.84
N LYS A 95 -24.92 -3.35 0.75
CA LYS A 95 -25.74 -3.28 -0.47
C LYS A 95 -26.22 -4.66 -0.87
N ILE A 96 -27.53 -4.80 -1.13
CA ILE A 96 -28.14 -6.05 -1.56
C ILE A 96 -28.15 -6.11 -3.09
N SER A 97 -27.67 -7.22 -3.66
CA SER A 97 -27.88 -7.56 -5.06
C SER A 97 -28.92 -8.67 -5.16
N LEU A 98 -30.09 -8.33 -5.70
CA LEU A 98 -31.14 -9.32 -5.93
C LEU A 98 -30.76 -10.30 -7.05
N ALA A 99 -30.04 -9.83 -8.08
CA ALA A 99 -29.59 -10.65 -9.19
C ALA A 99 -28.66 -11.79 -8.72
N LEU A 100 -27.74 -11.48 -7.81
CA LEU A 100 -26.78 -12.45 -7.28
C LEU A 100 -27.22 -13.06 -5.95
N LYS A 101 -28.38 -12.63 -5.42
CA LYS A 101 -28.89 -12.99 -4.09
C LYS A 101 -27.81 -12.87 -3.00
N LYS A 102 -27.03 -11.77 -3.05
CA LYS A 102 -25.86 -11.53 -2.17
C LYS A 102 -25.93 -10.16 -1.50
N VAL A 103 -25.44 -10.09 -0.28
CA VAL A 103 -25.22 -8.83 0.47
C VAL A 103 -23.73 -8.50 0.42
N TYR A 104 -23.41 -7.30 -0.06
CA TYR A 104 -22.04 -6.81 -0.18
C TYR A 104 -21.76 -5.77 0.89
N ASP A 105 -20.58 -5.83 1.51
CA ASP A 105 -20.03 -4.71 2.27
C ASP A 105 -19.39 -3.72 1.28
N ILE A 106 -19.85 -2.46 1.29
CA ILE A 106 -19.37 -1.40 0.40
C ILE A 106 -18.47 -0.39 1.10
N THR A 107 -18.02 -0.68 2.33
CA THR A 107 -17.16 0.21 3.15
C THR A 107 -15.91 0.63 2.41
N GLU A 108 -15.21 -0.33 1.81
CA GLU A 108 -14.02 -0.04 1.01
C GLU A 108 -14.37 0.54 -0.35
N ARG A 109 -15.39 -0.01 -1.01
CA ARG A 109 -15.74 0.35 -2.38
C ARG A 109 -16.14 1.82 -2.48
N LYS A 110 -16.87 2.37 -1.51
CA LYS A 110 -17.37 3.75 -1.56
C LYS A 110 -16.27 4.83 -1.52
N LYS A 111 -15.03 4.45 -1.21
CA LYS A 111 -13.86 5.33 -1.22
C LYS A 111 -13.35 5.67 -2.63
N PHE A 112 -13.96 5.10 -3.67
CA PHE A 112 -13.52 5.21 -5.06
C PHE A 112 -14.64 5.68 -5.99
N CYS A 113 -14.30 6.46 -7.01
CA CYS A 113 -15.29 6.98 -7.96
C CYS A 113 -15.83 5.92 -8.93
N SER A 114 -15.10 4.83 -9.17
CA SER A 114 -15.48 3.79 -10.13
C SER A 114 -14.95 2.40 -9.73
N ASN A 115 -15.48 1.35 -10.37
CA ASN A 115 -14.99 -0.01 -10.15
C ASN A 115 -13.55 -0.17 -10.67
N ILE A 116 -13.21 0.56 -11.74
CA ILE A 116 -11.85 0.58 -12.30
C ILE A 116 -10.89 1.15 -11.25
N CYS A 117 -11.16 2.34 -10.71
CA CYS A 117 -10.29 2.94 -9.69
C CYS A 117 -10.15 2.05 -8.45
N PHE A 118 -11.22 1.37 -8.02
CA PHE A 118 -11.14 0.42 -6.92
C PHE A 118 -10.22 -0.77 -7.25
N LYS A 119 -10.38 -1.37 -8.44
CA LYS A 119 -9.53 -2.47 -8.90
C LYS A 119 -8.07 -2.03 -9.07
N SER A 120 -7.81 -0.93 -9.76
CA SER A 120 -6.46 -0.38 -9.98
C SER A 120 -5.79 -0.04 -8.66
N SER A 121 -6.55 0.50 -7.70
CA SER A 121 -6.07 0.78 -6.35
C SER A 121 -5.66 -0.50 -5.61
N LYS A 122 -6.52 -1.52 -5.57
CA LYS A 122 -6.19 -2.81 -4.93
C LYS A 122 -5.05 -3.53 -5.65
N TYR A 123 -4.98 -3.45 -6.97
CA TYR A 123 -3.86 -3.98 -7.74
C TYR A 123 -2.53 -3.33 -7.35
N LEU A 124 -2.52 -2.01 -7.17
CA LEU A 124 -1.31 -1.29 -6.73
C LEU A 124 -0.96 -1.62 -5.27
N GLN A 125 -1.95 -1.62 -4.37
CA GLN A 125 -1.78 -1.95 -2.97
C GLN A 125 -1.17 -3.35 -2.77
N ASN A 126 -1.62 -4.34 -3.55
CA ASN A 126 -1.13 -5.72 -3.46
C ASN A 126 0.32 -5.91 -3.92
N GLN A 127 0.89 -4.96 -4.66
CA GLN A 127 2.30 -5.00 -5.08
C GLN A 127 3.25 -4.46 -4.00
N LEU A 128 2.73 -3.79 -2.96
CA LEU A 128 3.55 -3.18 -1.93
C LEU A 128 4.19 -4.21 -1.01
N LEU A 129 5.45 -3.95 -0.66
CA LEU A 129 6.17 -4.74 0.33
C LEU A 129 5.55 -4.54 1.72
N THR A 130 5.45 -5.63 2.48
CA THR A 130 4.97 -5.63 3.88
C THR A 130 6.12 -5.54 4.88
N THR A 131 7.36 -5.74 4.44
CA THR A 131 8.56 -5.63 5.27
C THR A 131 8.74 -4.20 5.76
N PRO A 132 9.15 -3.96 7.02
CA PRO A 132 9.44 -2.62 7.50
C PRO A 132 10.55 -1.94 6.69
N LEU A 133 10.39 -0.65 6.38
CA LEU A 133 11.28 0.09 5.48
C LEU A 133 12.76 0.02 5.90
N TRP A 134 13.04 0.14 7.20
CA TRP A 134 14.40 0.11 7.73
C TRP A 134 15.08 -1.27 7.62
N LEU A 135 14.37 -2.32 7.19
CA LEU A 135 14.88 -3.67 6.95
C LEU A 135 15.02 -4.02 5.46
N ARG A 136 14.65 -3.13 4.53
CA ARG A 136 14.55 -3.42 3.08
C ARG A 136 15.85 -3.47 2.29
N GLU A 137 17.00 -3.19 2.90
CA GLU A 137 18.29 -3.18 2.20
C GLU A 137 18.60 -4.49 1.47
N LYS A 138 18.03 -5.60 1.95
CA LYS A 138 18.25 -6.95 1.41
C LYS A 138 17.07 -7.46 0.60
N ASP A 139 15.99 -6.70 0.51
CA ASP A 139 14.79 -7.11 -0.20
C ASP A 139 14.98 -6.89 -1.70
N THR A 140 14.48 -7.83 -2.51
CA THR A 140 14.38 -7.62 -3.95
C THR A 140 13.29 -6.58 -4.22
N VAL A 141 13.66 -5.44 -4.80
CA VAL A 141 12.70 -4.39 -5.14
C VAL A 141 11.74 -4.91 -6.23
N PRO A 142 10.43 -5.01 -5.96
CA PRO A 142 9.48 -5.43 -6.97
C PRO A 142 9.32 -4.33 -8.02
N THR A 143 9.09 -4.72 -9.27
CA THR A 143 8.72 -3.78 -10.33
C THR A 143 7.25 -3.42 -10.19
N PHE A 144 6.97 -2.23 -9.68
CA PHE A 144 5.60 -1.73 -9.57
C PHE A 144 5.04 -1.36 -10.94
N LYS A 145 3.75 -1.66 -11.15
CA LYS A 145 3.02 -1.36 -12.38
C LYS A 145 1.63 -0.84 -12.06
N LEU A 146 1.16 0.10 -12.87
CA LEU A 146 -0.25 0.46 -12.89
C LEU A 146 -1.05 -0.57 -13.69
N LEU A 147 -2.34 -0.67 -13.38
CA LEU A 147 -3.25 -1.49 -14.16
C LEU A 147 -3.58 -0.74 -15.45
N ASN A 148 -3.05 -1.21 -16.58
CA ASN A 148 -3.37 -0.64 -17.89
C ASN A 148 -4.71 -1.21 -18.38
N ASP A 149 -5.69 -0.33 -18.60
CA ASP A 149 -7.03 -0.71 -19.09
C ASP A 149 -7.04 -1.16 -20.57
N THR A 150 -5.87 -1.26 -21.22
CA THR A 150 -5.76 -1.75 -22.60
C THR A 150 -5.59 -3.27 -22.64
N LYS A 151 -6.73 -3.96 -22.76
CA LYS A 151 -6.94 -5.34 -23.25
C LYS A 151 -6.99 -6.51 -22.26
N THR A 152 -6.61 -6.36 -21.00
CA THR A 152 -6.62 -7.51 -20.06
C THR A 152 -7.99 -7.87 -19.48
N ASP A 153 -8.99 -6.99 -19.60
CA ASP A 153 -10.36 -7.25 -19.13
C ASP A 153 -11.23 -8.04 -20.13
N LEU A 154 -10.85 -8.15 -21.42
CA LEU A 154 -11.63 -8.94 -22.38
C LEU A 154 -11.38 -10.45 -22.21
N GLU A 155 -10.16 -10.86 -21.89
CA GLU A 155 -9.82 -12.28 -21.72
C GLU A 155 -10.28 -12.84 -20.37
N GLU A 156 -10.21 -12.06 -19.28
CA GLU A 156 -10.77 -12.48 -17.99
C GLU A 156 -12.30 -12.40 -17.93
N GLN A 157 -12.93 -11.49 -18.68
CA GLN A 157 -14.38 -11.52 -18.83
C GLN A 157 -14.83 -12.66 -19.75
N LEU A 158 -14.17 -12.92 -20.88
CA LEU A 158 -14.50 -14.06 -21.74
C LEU A 158 -14.29 -15.42 -21.05
N ASN A 159 -13.25 -15.57 -20.22
CA ASN A 159 -13.03 -16.81 -19.46
C ASN A 159 -14.02 -16.98 -18.29
N ASN A 160 -14.53 -15.89 -17.69
CA ASN A 160 -15.58 -15.95 -16.68
C ASN A 160 -17.01 -16.06 -17.27
N PHE A 161 -17.25 -15.56 -18.49
CA PHE A 161 -18.54 -15.70 -19.20
C PHE A 161 -18.68 -17.04 -19.92
N SER A 162 -17.57 -17.63 -20.41
CA SER A 162 -17.58 -18.97 -21.03
C SER A 162 -17.86 -20.10 -20.03
N SER A 163 -17.71 -19.86 -18.73
CA SER A 163 -18.08 -20.81 -17.67
C SER A 163 -19.55 -20.72 -17.24
N LEU A 164 -20.37 -19.85 -17.84
CA LEU A 164 -21.77 -19.62 -17.46
C LEU A 164 -22.79 -19.74 -18.60
N ASN A 165 -22.40 -20.17 -19.80
CA ASN A 165 -23.36 -20.53 -20.84
C ASN A 165 -23.59 -22.05 -20.91
N ILE A 166 -24.41 -22.57 -19.98
CA ILE A 166 -25.22 -23.76 -20.25
C ILE A 166 -26.67 -23.31 -20.39
N LYS A 167 -27.10 -23.42 -21.65
CA LYS A 167 -28.44 -23.26 -22.22
C LYS A 167 -29.56 -23.75 -21.30
N ASN A 168 -30.56 -22.89 -21.08
CA ASN A 168 -31.92 -23.03 -21.63
C ASN A 168 -32.78 -21.84 -21.20
#